data_AF-A0A2A2EMK9-F1
#
_entry.id   AF-A0A2A2EMK9-F1
#
_cell.length_a   1.000
_cell.length_b   1.000
_cell.length_c   1.000
_cell.angle_alpha   90.00
_cell.angle_beta   90.00
_cell.angle_gamma   90.00
#
_symmetry.space_group_name_H-M   'P 1'
#
loop_
_entity.id
_entity.type
_entity.pdbx_description
1 polymer ?
#
loop_
_entity_poly.entity_id
_entity_poly.type
_entity_poly.pdbx_seq_one_letter_code
_entity_poly.pdbx_strand_id
1 'polypeptide(L)' 'MSDFRDERIGLTHAARLLGVSVSELKAAIHQGTPLRGADPPQPVVRAGENRGNLLFLAGDVMDCAEALGNSGRNP' A
#
# COMPACT_ATOMS: atom_id res chain seq x y z
N MET A 1 14.29 -14.97 -12.16
CA MET A 1 13.17 -15.41 -11.32
C MET A 1 12.35 -14.16 -11.06
N SER A 2 11.09 -14.11 -11.50
CA SER A 2 10.25 -12.94 -11.22
C SER A 2 9.80 -13.03 -9.78
N ASP A 3 10.51 -12.35 -8.89
CA ASP A 3 10.09 -12.17 -7.53
C ASP A 3 8.76 -11.43 -7.56
N PHE A 4 7.67 -12.10 -7.19
CA PHE A 4 6.33 -11.51 -7.12
C PHE A 4 6.33 -10.18 -6.35
N ARG A 5 7.31 -9.99 -5.44
CA ARG A 5 7.56 -8.76 -4.69
C ARG A 5 7.89 -7.54 -5.55
N ASP A 6 8.51 -7.70 -6.72
CA ASP A 6 8.79 -6.60 -7.66
C ASP A 6 7.59 -6.26 -8.57
N GLU A 7 6.51 -7.06 -8.50
CA GLU A 7 5.33 -6.83 -9.32
C GLU A 7 4.66 -5.50 -8.93
N ARG A 8 4.36 -4.69 -9.96
CA ARG A 8 3.69 -3.40 -9.78
C ARG A 8 2.20 -3.60 -9.74
N ILE A 9 1.62 -3.39 -8.56
CA ILE A 9 0.19 -3.47 -8.34
C ILE A 9 -0.43 -2.07 -8.19
N GLY A 10 -1.62 -1.90 -8.74
CA GLY A 10 -2.36 -0.65 -8.63
C GLY A 10 -2.96 -0.44 -7.23
N LEU A 11 -3.27 0.81 -6.92
CA LEU A 11 -3.92 1.24 -5.67
C LEU A 11 -5.11 0.36 -5.26
N THR A 12 -5.99 0.01 -6.20
CA THR A 12 -7.17 -0.84 -5.92
C THR A 12 -6.79 -2.23 -5.46
N HIS A 13 -5.76 -2.82 -6.07
CA HIS A 13 -5.27 -4.15 -5.70
C HIS A 13 -4.54 -4.10 -4.36
N ALA A 14 -3.72 -3.08 -4.13
CA ALA A 14 -3.04 -2.85 -2.87
C ALA A 14 -4.02 -2.68 -1.69
N ALA A 15 -5.04 -1.84 -1.86
CA ALA A 15 -6.08 -1.64 -0.84
C ALA A 15 -6.80 -2.95 -0.50
N ARG A 16 -7.08 -3.79 -1.50
CA ARG A 16 -7.71 -5.09 -1.31
C ARG A 16 -6.82 -6.07 -0.53
N LEU A 17 -5.51 -6.09 -0.80
CA LEU A 17 -4.55 -6.90 -0.06
C LEU A 17 -4.39 -6.44 1.39
N LEU A 18 -4.39 -5.13 1.61
CA LEU A 18 -4.32 -4.51 2.94
C LEU A 18 -5.63 -4.61 3.74
N GLY A 19 -6.74 -5.00 3.09
CA GLY A 19 -8.06 -5.04 3.72
C GLY A 19 -8.63 -3.67 4.05
N VAL A 20 -8.19 -2.62 3.34
CA VAL A 20 -8.61 -1.22 3.56
C VAL A 20 -9.28 -0.64 2.31
N SER A 21 -9.93 0.51 2.47
CA SER A 21 -10.56 1.19 1.35
C SER A 21 -9.52 1.92 0.48
N VAL A 22 -9.74 1.96 -0.83
CA VAL A 22 -8.90 2.71 -1.79
C VAL A 22 -8.75 4.18 -1.38
N SER A 23 -9.84 4.80 -0.90
CA SER A 23 -9.84 6.17 -0.41
C SER A 23 -9.01 6.34 0.85
N GLU A 24 -9.00 5.36 1.75
CA GLU A 24 -8.25 5.37 3.01
C GLU A 24 -6.75 5.25 2.71
N LEU A 25 -6.37 4.32 1.84
CA LEU A 25 -5.00 4.18 1.35
C LEU A 25 -4.52 5.44 0.63
N LYS A 26 -5.35 6.02 -0.24
CA LYS A 26 -5.02 7.27 -0.92
C LYS A 26 -4.85 8.43 0.06
N ALA A 27 -5.72 8.53 1.06
CA ALA A 27 -5.65 9.57 2.08
C ALA A 27 -4.41 9.42 2.95
N ALA A 28 -4.08 8.19 3.39
CA ALA A 28 -2.89 7.88 4.17
C ALA A 28 -1.61 8.27 3.43
N ILE A 29 -1.49 7.91 2.14
CA ILE A 29 -0.35 8.27 1.29
C ILE A 29 -0.28 9.79 1.07
N HIS A 30 -1.43 10.44 0.89
CA HIS A 30 -1.47 11.88 0.62
C HIS A 30 -1.17 12.73 1.86
N GLN A 31 -1.67 12.31 3.03
CA GLN A 31 -1.49 12.99 4.30
C GLN A 31 -0.19 12.57 5.01
N GLY A 32 0.45 11.48 4.56
CA GLY A 32 1.59 10.87 5.25
C GLY A 32 1.20 10.29 6.61
N THR A 33 -0.04 9.83 6.74
CA THR A 33 -0.56 9.29 7.99
C THR A 33 -0.51 7.77 7.99
N PRO A 34 -0.20 7.14 9.15
CA PRO A 34 -0.16 5.70 9.26
C PRO A 34 -1.56 5.10 9.05
N LEU A 35 -1.59 4.01 8.30
CA LEU A 35 -2.78 3.27 7.96
C LEU A 35 -3.00 2.21 9.05
N ARG A 36 -3.94 2.46 9.97
CA ARG A 36 -4.21 1.60 11.14
C ARG A 36 -2.97 1.30 12.00
N GLY A 37 -2.02 2.24 12.07
CA GLY A 37 -0.77 2.09 12.83
C GLY A 37 0.39 1.46 12.05
N ALA A 38 0.18 1.06 10.80
CA ALA A 38 1.26 0.65 9.89
C ALA A 38 1.62 1.80 8.93
N ASP A 39 2.91 1.92 8.58
CA ASP A 39 3.36 2.88 7.57
C ASP A 39 2.76 2.53 6.21
N PRO A 40 2.17 3.49 5.47
CA PRO A 40 1.58 3.21 4.18
C PRO A 40 2.67 2.81 3.15
N PRO A 41 2.37 1.88 2.22
CA PRO A 41 3.34 1.45 1.23
C PRO A 41 3.71 2.63 0.32
N GLN A 42 4.99 2.77 -0.01
CA GLN A 42 5.43 3.89 -0.81
C GLN A 42 5.11 3.65 -2.30
N PRO A 43 4.48 4.62 -2.99
CA PRO A 43 4.23 4.49 -4.42
C PRO A 43 5.55 4.61 -5.19
N VAL A 44 5.88 3.58 -5.96
CA VAL A 44 7.13 3.50 -6.74
C VAL A 44 7.09 4.37 -7.98
N VAL A 45 5.89 4.62 -8.51
CA VAL A 45 5.67 5.58 -9.59
C VAL A 45 4.56 6.53 -9.16
N ARG A 46 4.92 7.78 -8.88
CA ARG A 46 3.99 8.90 -8.97
C ARG A 46 3.95 9.26 -10.45
N ALA A 47 3.05 8.65 -11.22
CA ALA A 47 2.95 8.94 -12.64
C ALA A 47 2.62 10.42 -12.79
N GLY A 48 3.63 11.20 -13.19
CA GLY A 48 3.48 12.60 -13.54
C GLY A 48 2.36 12.71 -14.58
N GLU A 49 1.56 13.75 -14.44
CA GLU A 49 0.47 14.14 -15.35
C GLU A 49 -0.83 13.32 -15.29
N ASN A 50 -0.81 12.02 -14.95
CA ASN A 50 -2.03 11.21 -14.85
C ASN A 50 -2.35 10.88 -13.38
N ARG A 51 -3.06 11.81 -12.71
CA ARG A 51 -3.46 11.83 -11.28
C ARG A 51 -4.20 10.58 -10.73
N GLY A 52 -4.32 9.48 -11.48
CA GLY A 52 -5.09 8.29 -11.14
C GLY A 52 -4.29 7.05 -10.75
N ASN A 53 -3.11 6.82 -11.34
CA ASN A 53 -2.44 5.53 -11.22
C ASN A 53 -1.26 5.59 -10.25
N LEU A 54 -1.55 5.39 -8.96
CA LEU A 54 -0.52 5.04 -7.97
C LEU A 54 -0.20 3.55 -8.12
N LEU A 55 1.06 3.26 -8.43
CA LEU A 55 1.61 1.90 -8.51
C LEU A 55 2.49 1.65 -7.29
N PHE A 56 2.30 0.48 -6.69
CA PHE A 56 3.03 -0.02 -5.52
C PHE A 56 3.72 -1.31 -5.88
N LEU A 57 4.82 -1.61 -5.20
CA LEU A 57 5.39 -2.95 -5.28
C LEU A 57 4.55 -3.89 -4.43
N ALA A 58 4.27 -5.08 -4.95
CA ALA A 58 3.57 -6.10 -4.19
C ALA A 58 4.33 -6.47 -2.91
N GLY A 59 5.67 -6.39 -2.93
CA GLY A 59 6.51 -6.59 -1.75
C GLY A 59 6.23 -5.57 -0.64
N ASP A 60 6.22 -4.27 -0.97
CA ASP A 60 5.88 -3.19 -0.04
C ASP A 60 4.47 -3.37 0.54
N VAL A 61 3.51 -3.74 -0.30
CA VAL A 61 2.12 -3.92 0.13
C VAL A 61 1.98 -5.14 1.03
N MET A 62 2.71 -6.24 0.77
CA MET A 62 2.73 -7.42 1.64
C MET A 62 3.36 -7.11 2.99
N ASP A 63 4.49 -6.40 3.01
CA ASP A 63 5.17 -5.99 4.24
C ASP A 63 4.26 -5.08 5.09
N CYS A 64 3.62 -4.11 4.44
CA CYS A 64 2.61 -3.27 5.07
C CYS A 64 1.42 -4.08 5.58
N ALA A 65 0.93 -5.06 4.82
CA ALA A 65 -0.17 -5.93 5.25
C ALA A 65 0.22 -6.79 6.46
N GLU A 66 1.45 -7.31 6.51
CA GLU A 66 2.00 -8.01 7.67
C GLU A 66 2.07 -7.08 8.88
N ALA A 67 2.60 -5.86 8.72
CA ALA A 67 2.69 -4.87 9.80
C ALA A 67 1.30 -4.46 10.33
N LEU A 68 0.31 -4.36 9.44
CA LEU A 68 -1.08 -4.00 9.77
C LEU A 68 -1.80 -5.15 10.47
N GLY A 69 -1.58 -6.40 10.03
CA GLY A 69 -2.06 -7.61 10.69
C GLY A 69 -1.42 -7.84 12.06
N ASN A 70 -0.14 -7.48 12.22
CA ASN A 70 0.58 -7.60 13.49
C ASN A 70 0.25 -6.46 14.47
N SER A 71 -0.04 -5.26 13.97
CA SER A 71 -0.53 -4.12 14.77
C SER A 71 -1.93 -4.37 15.37
N GLY A 72 -2.74 -5.22 14.74
CA GLY A 72 -4.01 -5.70 15.29
C GLY A 72 -3.86 -6.78 16.37
N ARG A 73 -2.64 -7.29 16.59
CA ARG A 73 -2.31 -8.34 17.55
C ARG A 73 -1.29 -7.82 18.55
N ASN A 74 -1.69 -6.88 19.40
CA ASN A 74 -0.92 -6.62 20.60
C ASN A 74 -1.11 -7.82 21.58
N PRO A 75 -0.04 -8.44 22.10
CA PRO A 75 -0.14 -9.35 23.24
C PRO A 75 -0.59 -8.65 24.52
#